data_AF-A0A3M9LAN8-F1
#
_entry.id   AF-A0A3M9LAN8-F1
#
_cell.length_a   1.000
_cell.length_b   1.000
_cell.length_c   1.000
_cell.angle_alpha   90.00
_cell.angle_beta   90.00
_cell.angle_gamma   90.00
#
_symmetry.space_group_name_H-M   'P 1'
#
loop_
_entity.id
_entity.type
_entity.pdbx_description
1 polymer ?
#
loop_
_entity_poly.entity_id
_entity_poly.type
_entity_poly.pdbx_seq_one_letter_code
_entity_poly.pdbx_strand_id
1 'polypeptide(L)'
;RKKIKGKYRRKMRDEFDENVYHYRNLVETMFSVLKRKYGEELKATKYRNQAKEVKFKLLIHNIDRATSISVIIQMRISTEPLYL
;
A
#
# COMPACT_ATOMS: atom_id res chain seq x y z
N ARG A 1 -26.84 0.10 -30.92
CA ARG A 1 -25.61 -0.30 -30.16
C ARG A 1 -25.96 -1.45 -29.21
N LYS A 2 -25.11 -2.49 -29.09
CA LYS A 2 -25.33 -3.62 -28.15
C LYS A 2 -25.25 -3.15 -26.69
N LYS A 3 -26.16 -3.62 -25.83
CA LYS A 3 -26.17 -3.33 -24.38
C LYS A 3 -24.99 -3.99 -23.68
N ILE A 4 -24.23 -3.23 -22.90
CA ILE A 4 -23.11 -3.75 -22.11
C ILE A 4 -23.65 -4.60 -20.95
N LYS A 5 -23.24 -5.88 -20.90
CA LYS A 5 -23.55 -6.82 -19.81
C LYS A 5 -22.45 -6.80 -18.75
N GLY A 6 -22.83 -7.06 -17.49
CA GLY A 6 -21.91 -7.15 -16.33
C GLY A 6 -21.96 -5.92 -15.43
N LYS A 7 -21.96 -6.14 -14.10
CA LYS A 7 -22.04 -5.06 -13.10
C LYS A 7 -20.85 -4.09 -13.20
N TYR A 8 -19.63 -4.61 -13.16
CA TYR A 8 -18.41 -3.79 -13.18
C TYR A 8 -18.18 -3.10 -14.53
N ARG A 9 -18.54 -3.74 -15.65
CA ARG A 9 -18.45 -3.11 -16.98
C ARG A 9 -19.41 -1.93 -17.15
N ARG A 10 -20.57 -1.99 -16.49
CA ARG A 10 -21.50 -0.85 -16.43
C ARG A 10 -20.93 0.26 -15.54
N LYS A 11 -20.45 -0.06 -14.33
CA LYS A 11 -19.75 0.89 -13.46
C LYS A 11 -18.58 1.60 -14.16
N MET A 12 -17.72 0.87 -14.86
CA MET A 12 -16.61 1.45 -15.63
C MET A 12 -17.05 2.37 -16.78
N ARG A 13 -18.30 2.29 -17.26
CA ARG A 13 -18.81 3.23 -18.25
C ARG A 13 -19.47 4.42 -17.58
N ASP A 14 -20.22 4.17 -16.51
CA ASP A 14 -21.13 5.15 -15.91
C ASP A 14 -20.45 6.01 -14.81
N GLU A 15 -19.41 5.48 -14.16
CA GLU A 15 -18.78 6.06 -12.95
C GLU A 15 -17.24 6.16 -13.07
N PHE A 16 -16.67 6.07 -14.28
CA PHE A 16 -15.22 6.08 -14.44
C PHE A 16 -14.66 7.50 -14.26
N ASP A 17 -13.76 7.62 -13.28
CA ASP A 17 -12.97 8.83 -13.05
C ASP A 17 -11.53 8.57 -13.49
N GLU A 18 -11.13 9.22 -14.57
CA GLU A 18 -9.80 9.12 -15.15
C GLU A 18 -8.72 9.68 -14.22
N ASN A 19 -9.03 10.74 -13.47
CA ASN A 19 -8.10 11.34 -12.52
C ASN A 19 -7.77 10.34 -11.40
N VAL A 20 -8.79 9.68 -10.85
CA VAL A 20 -8.59 8.63 -9.84
C VAL A 20 -7.84 7.44 -10.43
N TYR A 21 -8.12 7.08 -11.69
CA TYR A 21 -7.46 5.96 -12.36
C TYR A 21 -5.95 6.17 -12.54
N HIS A 22 -5.49 7.40 -12.77
CA HIS A 22 -4.06 7.71 -12.88
C HIS A 22 -3.25 7.32 -11.64
N TYR A 23 -3.87 7.35 -10.44
CA TYR A 23 -3.21 6.94 -9.19
C TYR A 23 -3.14 5.42 -8.99
N ARG A 24 -3.67 4.61 -9.91
CA ARG A 24 -3.61 3.14 -9.83
C ARG A 24 -2.18 2.61 -9.76
N ASN A 25 -1.26 3.24 -10.50
CA ASN A 25 0.15 2.87 -10.51
C ASN A 25 0.79 2.92 -9.11
N LEU A 26 0.41 3.88 -8.27
CA LEU A 26 0.89 4.01 -6.89
C LEU A 26 0.44 2.81 -6.05
N VAL A 27 -0.83 2.41 -6.18
CA VAL A 27 -1.40 1.27 -5.46
C VAL A 27 -0.71 -0.02 -5.90
N GLU A 28 -0.55 -0.24 -7.21
CA GLU A 28 0.14 -1.43 -7.73
C GLU A 28 1.60 -1.49 -7.31
N THR A 29 2.28 -0.34 -7.30
CA THR A 29 3.67 -0.24 -6.82
C THR A 29 3.76 -0.57 -5.33
N MET A 30 2.87 -0.03 -4.50
CA MET A 30 2.83 -0.33 -3.07
C MET A 30 2.56 -1.81 -2.79
N PHE A 31 1.63 -2.44 -3.50
CA PHE A 31 1.40 -3.88 -3.39
C PHE A 31 2.59 -4.70 -3.88
N SER A 32 3.27 -4.30 -4.94
CA SER A 32 4.52 -4.94 -5.41
C SER A 32 5.62 -4.88 -4.34
N VAL A 33 5.81 -3.72 -3.69
CA VAL A 33 6.77 -3.54 -2.60
C VAL A 33 6.42 -4.43 -1.40
N LEU A 34 5.16 -4.45 -0.99
CA LEU A 34 4.69 -5.29 0.11
C LEU A 34 4.93 -6.77 -0.14
N LYS A 35 4.56 -7.26 -1.33
CA LYS A 35 4.71 -8.67 -1.71
C LYS A 35 6.18 -9.09 -1.74
N ARG A 36 7.08 -8.23 -2.22
CA ARG A 36 8.52 -8.50 -2.17
C ARG A 36 9.08 -8.54 -0.74
N LYS A 37 8.57 -7.68 0.16
CA LYS A 37 9.05 -7.59 1.54
C LYS A 37 8.50 -8.68 2.47
N TYR A 38 7.22 -9.02 2.33
CA TYR A 38 6.50 -9.91 3.26
C TYR A 38 5.99 -11.20 2.62
N GLY A 39 6.39 -11.48 1.37
CA GLY A 39 5.90 -12.60 0.57
C GLY A 39 4.53 -12.34 -0.06
N GLU A 40 4.27 -13.03 -1.17
CA GLU A 40 3.00 -12.94 -1.90
C GLU A 40 1.86 -13.72 -1.23
N GLU A 41 2.21 -14.75 -0.46
CA GLU A 41 1.27 -15.69 0.12
C GLU A 41 0.52 -15.11 1.33
N LEU A 42 -0.73 -15.54 1.47
CA LEU A 42 -1.55 -15.30 2.66
C LEU A 42 -1.74 -16.64 3.38
N LYS A 43 -1.41 -16.66 4.67
CA LYS A 43 -1.54 -17.89 5.48
C LYS A 43 -2.99 -18.13 5.90
N ALA A 44 -3.80 -17.09 5.99
CA ALA A 44 -5.19 -17.21 6.37
C ALA A 44 -6.03 -17.92 5.29
N THR A 45 -6.91 -18.83 5.72
CA THR A 45 -7.81 -19.57 4.81
C THR A 45 -9.16 -18.87 4.64
N LYS A 46 -9.70 -18.29 5.71
CA LYS A 46 -10.98 -17.55 5.66
C LYS A 46 -10.77 -16.17 5.05
N TYR A 47 -11.60 -15.79 4.08
CA TYR A 47 -11.55 -14.48 3.40
C TYR A 47 -11.46 -13.28 4.36
N ARG A 48 -12.26 -13.29 5.43
CA ARG A 48 -12.22 -12.22 6.45
C ARG A 48 -10.85 -12.10 7.12
N ASN A 49 -10.17 -13.22 7.33
CA ASN A 49 -8.85 -13.23 7.93
C ASN A 49 -7.76 -12.89 6.91
N GLN A 50 -7.90 -13.30 5.65
CA GLN A 50 -7.02 -12.86 4.55
C GLN A 50 -7.03 -11.33 4.40
N ALA A 51 -8.22 -10.73 4.43
CA ALA A 51 -8.37 -9.28 4.39
C ALA A 51 -7.70 -8.60 5.60
N LYS A 52 -7.79 -9.19 6.79
CA LYS A 52 -7.09 -8.69 7.98
C LYS A 52 -5.58 -8.83 7.85
N GLU A 53 -5.09 -9.96 7.35
CA GLU A 53 -3.67 -10.21 7.13
C GLU A 53 -3.06 -9.17 6.18
N VAL A 54 -3.71 -8.88 5.05
CA VAL A 54 -3.26 -7.82 4.12
C VAL A 54 -3.23 -6.45 4.79
N LYS A 55 -4.26 -6.11 5.58
CA LYS A 55 -4.30 -4.84 6.34
C LYS A 55 -3.17 -4.75 7.36
N PHE A 56 -2.86 -5.82 8.07
CA PHE A 56 -1.74 -5.84 9.01
C PHE A 56 -0.40 -5.71 8.30
N LYS A 57 -0.17 -6.38 7.16
CA LYS A 57 1.05 -6.19 6.35
C LYS A 57 1.23 -4.72 5.94
N LEU A 58 0.16 -4.03 5.55
CA LEU A 58 0.15 -2.59 5.25
C LEU A 58 0.51 -1.73 6.48
N LEU A 59 -0.12 -1.97 7.63
CA LEU A 59 0.14 -1.22 8.86
C LEU A 59 1.59 -1.37 9.32
N ILE A 60 2.10 -2.60 9.32
CA ILE A 60 3.48 -2.90 9.70
C ILE A 60 4.46 -2.19 8.76
N HIS A 61 4.21 -2.19 7.44
CA HIS A 61 5.05 -1.48 6.48
C HIS A 61 5.13 0.02 6.77
N ASN A 62 3.98 0.65 7.06
CA ASN A 62 3.93 2.07 7.35
C ASN A 62 4.65 2.43 8.66
N ILE A 63 4.44 1.63 9.72
CA ILE A 63 5.12 1.82 11.01
C ILE A 63 6.62 1.67 10.83
N ASP A 64 7.07 0.59 10.18
CA ASP A 64 8.49 0.33 9.93
C ASP A 64 9.16 1.47 9.15
N ARG A 65 8.49 2.00 8.12
CA ARG A 65 8.97 3.14 7.35
C ARG A 65 9.05 4.41 8.19
N ALA A 66 8.04 4.68 9.01
CA ALA A 66 8.03 5.84 9.90
C ALA A 66 9.15 5.76 10.93
N THR A 67 9.33 4.60 11.58
CA THR A 67 10.41 4.37 12.55
C THR A 67 11.78 4.51 11.92
N SER A 68 11.98 3.94 10.72
CA SER A 68 13.25 4.05 9.99
C SER A 68 13.60 5.52 9.70
N ILE A 69 12.63 6.32 9.26
CA ILE A 69 12.83 7.75 8.99
C ILE A 69 13.17 8.49 10.29
N SER A 70 12.43 8.23 11.38
CA SER A 70 12.68 8.85 12.67
C SER A 70 14.10 8.55 13.19
N VAL A 71 14.56 7.30 13.08
CA VAL A 71 15.92 6.91 13.48
C VAL A 71 16.98 7.65 12.65
N ILE A 72 16.80 7.75 11.33
CA ILE A 72 17.73 8.49 10.45
C ILE A 72 17.80 9.97 10.86
N ILE A 73 16.66 10.60 11.14
CA ILE A 73 16.60 12.00 11.57
C ILE A 73 17.34 12.19 12.90
N GLN A 74 17.09 11.31 13.89
CA GLN A 74 17.74 11.38 15.20
C GLN A 74 19.27 11.22 15.10
N MET A 75 19.76 10.26 14.31
CA MET A 75 21.19 10.08 14.07
C MET A 75 21.82 11.29 13.36
N ARG A 76 21.08 11.96 12.48
CA ARG A 76 21.54 13.16 11.77
C ARG A 76 21.62 14.39 12.67
N ILE A 77 20.75 14.52 13.68
CA ILE A 77 20.82 15.60 14.68
C ILE A 77 21.95 15.33 15.68
N SER A 78 22.19 14.07 16.02
CA SER A 78 23.23 13.65 16.98
C SER A 78 24.68 13.86 16.49
N THR A 79 24.90 14.32 15.26
CA THR A 79 26.25 14.52 14.70
C THR A 79 26.78 15.95 14.86
N GLU A 80 26.04 16.86 15.50
CA GLU A 80 26.62 18.15 15.88
C GLU A 80 27.67 17.96 16.99
N PRO A 81 28.91 18.46 16.81
CA PRO A 81 29.97 18.29 17.80
C PRO A 81 29.64 19.05 19.08
N LEU A 82 29.61 18.33 20.21
CA LEU A 82 29.65 18.93 21.53
C LEU A 82 31.05 19.53 21.74
N TYR A 83 31.17 20.83 21.47
CA TYR A 83 32.35 21.61 21.89
C TYR A 83 32.32 21.69 23.43
N LEU A 84 33.19 20.91 24.08
CA LEU A 84 33.58 21.06 25.48
C LEU A 84 34.83 21.94 25.56
#